data_AF-A0A960P8L8-F1
#
_entry.id   AF-A0A960P8L8-F1
#
_cell.length_a   1.000
_cell.length_b   1.000
_cell.length_c   1.000
_cell.angle_alpha   90.00
_cell.angle_beta   90.00
_cell.angle_gamma   90.00
#
_symmetry.space_group_name_H-M   'P 1'
#
loop_
_entity.id
_entity.type
_entity.pdbx_description
1 polymer ?
#
loop_
_entity_poly.entity_id
_entity_poly.type
_entity_poly.pdbx_seq_one_letter_code
_entity_poly.pdbx_strand_id
1 'polypeptide(L)'
;MSATVTHVAIDGGRVHVTSDAPLAAPATSAGRYVVDGVIREITTQGTGFFDVLVAAEGLAPTEDYQVRGGALRLGRTVHVDPATGSERVDTTAVWDAGDGSLALTTSDLDTEQVLALLDRLDLRPGPEGLAVLPAGGIGWHDAPQLVKELPGIGLLEVLPLSAEVSGSLPSWPGTPVAGGELYRDEVAPGVPFVVLVTETARVNVLPDDDGIEAATAGATELLVEWERAS
;
A
#
# COMPACT_ATOMS: atom_id res chain seq x y z
N MET A 1 -20.10 -10.67 -14.55
CA MET A 1 -20.75 -9.35 -14.40
C MET A 1 -19.73 -8.55 -13.66
N SER A 2 -19.13 -7.57 -14.32
CA SER A 2 -18.05 -6.78 -13.75
C SER A 2 -18.59 -5.88 -12.64
N ALA A 3 -17.88 -5.82 -11.52
CA ALA A 3 -18.15 -4.89 -10.43
C ALA A 3 -17.02 -3.85 -10.36
N THR A 4 -17.27 -2.72 -9.71
CA THR A 4 -16.28 -1.65 -9.49
C THR A 4 -16.17 -1.34 -8.01
N VAL A 5 -14.95 -1.11 -7.54
CA VAL A 5 -14.65 -0.59 -6.20
C VAL A 5 -13.73 0.62 -6.32
N THR A 6 -13.92 1.58 -5.42
CA THR A 6 -13.07 2.76 -5.30
C THR A 6 -12.28 2.68 -3.99
N HIS A 7 -10.99 2.96 -4.07
CA HIS A 7 -10.10 3.07 -2.92
C HIS A 7 -9.48 4.47 -2.89
N VAL A 8 -9.27 5.03 -1.69
CA VAL A 8 -8.40 6.21 -1.55
C VAL A 8 -6.96 5.75 -1.36
N ALA A 9 -6.05 6.31 -2.14
CA ALA A 9 -4.62 6.15 -1.96
C ALA A 9 -4.11 7.13 -0.89
N ILE A 10 -2.92 6.86 -0.37
CA ILE A 10 -2.32 7.62 0.73
C ILE A 10 -2.10 9.10 0.37
N ASP A 11 -1.90 9.41 -0.91
CA ASP A 11 -1.79 10.78 -1.43
C ASP A 11 -3.14 11.47 -1.65
N GLY A 12 -4.25 10.82 -1.28
CA GLY A 12 -5.62 11.28 -1.50
C GLY A 12 -6.15 11.04 -2.91
N GLY A 13 -5.37 10.43 -3.81
CA GLY A 13 -5.85 9.99 -5.11
C GLY A 13 -6.92 8.90 -4.97
N ARG A 14 -7.78 8.75 -5.97
CA ARG A 14 -8.78 7.68 -6.04
C ARG A 14 -8.36 6.64 -7.04
N VAL A 15 -8.44 5.38 -6.64
CA VAL A 15 -8.15 4.23 -7.49
C VAL A 15 -9.43 3.45 -7.73
N HIS A 16 -9.85 3.41 -8.98
CA HIS A 16 -11.02 2.64 -9.41
C HIS A 16 -10.55 1.31 -9.99
N VAL A 17 -11.03 0.21 -9.43
CA VAL A 17 -10.73 -1.15 -9.91
C VAL A 17 -12.03 -1.80 -10.36
N THR A 18 -12.11 -2.16 -11.63
CA THR A 18 -13.24 -2.90 -12.21
C THR A 18 -12.80 -4.28 -12.65
N SER A 19 -13.48 -5.32 -12.18
CA SER A 19 -13.16 -6.72 -12.46
C SER A 19 -14.39 -7.61 -12.38
N ASP A 20 -14.34 -8.76 -13.06
CA ASP A 20 -15.26 -9.89 -12.84
C ASP A 20 -14.89 -10.73 -11.61
N ALA A 21 -13.65 -10.61 -11.11
CA ALA A 21 -13.22 -11.26 -9.87
C ALA A 21 -13.83 -10.55 -8.63
N PRO A 22 -13.97 -11.27 -7.49
CA PRO A 22 -14.46 -10.66 -6.26
C PRO A 22 -13.60 -9.47 -5.81
N LEU A 23 -14.24 -8.33 -5.50
CA LEU A 23 -13.54 -7.10 -5.09
C LEU A 23 -13.57 -6.83 -3.58
N ALA A 24 -14.12 -7.76 -2.79
CA ALA A 24 -14.37 -7.55 -1.36
C ALA A 24 -13.11 -7.54 -0.48
N ALA A 25 -11.99 -8.06 -0.97
CA ALA A 25 -10.73 -8.02 -0.23
C ALA A 25 -10.30 -6.56 0.03
N PRO A 26 -9.77 -6.27 1.23
CA PRO A 26 -9.30 -4.93 1.57
C PRO A 26 -8.15 -4.50 0.65
N ALA A 27 -7.93 -3.20 0.59
CA ALA A 27 -6.74 -2.63 -0.03
C ALA A 27 -5.91 -1.93 1.04
N THR A 28 -4.59 -1.93 0.84
CA THR A 28 -3.62 -1.19 1.64
C THR A 28 -3.02 -0.12 0.74
N SER A 29 -3.00 1.14 1.17
CA SER A 29 -2.19 2.14 0.50
C SER A 29 -0.89 2.37 1.24
N ALA A 30 0.18 2.66 0.52
CA ALA A 30 1.51 2.87 1.08
C ALA A 30 2.15 4.12 0.47
N GLY A 31 2.92 4.81 1.29
CA GLY A 31 3.70 5.97 0.89
C GLY A 31 5.01 6.03 1.66
N ARG A 32 6.08 6.43 0.98
CA ARG A 32 7.40 6.64 1.59
C ARG A 32 7.67 8.13 1.70
N TYR A 33 8.08 8.56 2.89
CA TYR A 33 8.27 9.97 3.26
C TYR A 33 9.71 10.21 3.69
N VAL A 34 10.27 11.36 3.36
CA VAL A 34 11.54 11.81 3.91
C VAL A 34 11.26 12.62 5.17
N VAL A 35 11.64 12.06 6.32
CA VAL A 35 11.49 12.67 7.65
C VAL A 35 12.88 12.83 8.25
N ASP A 36 13.34 14.08 8.34
CA ASP A 36 14.65 14.43 8.92
C ASP A 36 15.82 13.66 8.28
N GLY A 37 15.72 13.42 6.96
CA GLY A 37 16.71 12.69 6.17
C GLY A 37 16.55 11.16 6.19
N VAL A 38 15.60 10.62 6.95
CA VAL A 38 15.30 9.18 7.01
C VAL A 38 14.02 8.88 6.22
N ILE A 39 14.07 7.84 5.37
CA ILE A 39 12.90 7.37 4.63
C ILE A 39 12.03 6.56 5.58
N ARG A 40 10.76 6.92 5.71
CA ARG A 40 9.77 6.20 6.52
C ARG A 40 8.61 5.78 5.64
N GLU A 41 8.31 4.49 5.67
CA GLU A 41 7.11 3.96 5.03
C GLU A 41 5.93 4.07 6.00
N ILE A 42 4.82 4.57 5.48
CA ILE A 42 3.55 4.63 6.19
C ILE A 42 2.54 3.93 5.32
N THR A 43 1.72 3.08 5.93
CA THR A 43 0.61 2.42 5.26
C THR A 43 -0.73 2.89 5.82
N THR A 44 -1.77 2.85 4.99
CA THR A 44 -3.15 3.07 5.41
C THR A 44 -4.02 1.87 5.09
N GLN A 45 -4.91 1.54 6.02
CA GLN A 45 -5.78 0.38 5.97
C GLN A 45 -7.17 0.68 6.52
N GLY A 46 -8.06 -0.32 6.47
CA GLY A 46 -9.33 -0.27 7.19
C GLY A 46 -9.15 -0.15 8.71
N THR A 47 -10.25 0.05 9.40
CA THR A 47 -10.30 0.12 10.87
C THR A 47 -9.92 -1.20 11.54
N GLY A 48 -9.38 -1.12 12.75
CA GLY A 48 -9.06 -2.30 13.57
C GLY A 48 -7.75 -2.99 13.17
N PHE A 49 -6.92 -2.34 12.33
CA PHE A 49 -5.70 -2.95 11.82
C PHE A 49 -4.68 -3.34 12.91
N PHE A 50 -4.62 -2.59 14.01
CA PHE A 50 -3.76 -2.97 15.14
C PHE A 50 -4.09 -4.36 15.69
N ASP A 51 -5.37 -4.71 15.79
CA ASP A 51 -5.80 -6.01 16.31
C ASP A 51 -5.46 -7.15 15.33
N VAL A 52 -5.46 -6.85 14.02
CA VAL A 52 -4.96 -7.77 12.99
C VAL A 52 -3.47 -8.03 13.20
N LEU A 53 -2.65 -7.00 13.43
CA LEU A 53 -1.21 -7.16 13.69
C LEU A 53 -0.93 -7.94 14.98
N VAL A 54 -1.69 -7.71 16.04
CA VAL A 54 -1.58 -8.49 17.29
C VAL A 54 -1.87 -9.97 17.03
N ALA A 55 -2.92 -10.27 16.27
CA ALA A 55 -3.36 -11.64 16.00
C ALA A 55 -2.45 -12.38 15.00
N ALA A 56 -2.00 -11.72 13.94
CA ALA A 56 -1.29 -12.33 12.82
C ALA A 56 0.24 -12.24 12.97
N GLU A 57 0.75 -11.12 13.46
CA GLU A 57 2.19 -10.80 13.45
C GLU A 57 2.84 -10.90 14.84
N GLY A 58 2.08 -11.31 15.86
CA GLY A 58 2.58 -11.46 17.23
C GLY A 58 2.99 -10.14 17.88
N LEU A 59 2.44 -9.02 17.41
CA LEU A 59 2.71 -7.69 17.97
C LEU A 59 2.26 -7.65 19.45
N ALA A 60 3.18 -7.34 20.37
CA ALA A 60 2.85 -7.23 21.79
C ALA A 60 2.42 -5.79 22.12
N PRO A 61 1.15 -5.54 22.53
CA PRO A 61 0.69 -4.18 22.84
C PRO A 61 1.44 -3.58 24.04
N THR A 62 1.72 -2.27 23.99
CA THR A 62 2.46 -1.56 25.04
C THR A 62 1.73 -0.33 25.57
N GLU A 63 1.24 0.54 24.68
CA GLU A 63 0.75 1.87 25.05
C GLU A 63 -0.44 2.28 24.17
N ASP A 64 -1.38 3.02 24.75
CA ASP A 64 -2.57 3.56 24.06
C ASP A 64 -2.72 5.06 24.35
N TYR A 65 -3.03 5.85 23.33
CA TYR A 65 -3.18 7.31 23.38
C TYR A 65 -4.38 7.78 22.58
N GLN A 66 -4.88 8.98 22.90
CA GLN A 66 -5.87 9.70 22.09
C GLN A 66 -5.18 10.90 21.44
N VAL A 67 -5.11 10.91 20.12
CA VAL A 67 -4.29 11.87 19.35
C VAL A 67 -5.07 12.29 18.12
N ARG A 68 -5.22 13.61 17.91
CA ARG A 68 -5.84 14.20 16.71
C ARG A 68 -7.20 13.61 16.32
N GLY A 69 -8.02 13.27 17.30
CA GLY A 69 -9.36 12.71 17.09
C GLY A 69 -9.40 11.22 16.77
N GLY A 70 -8.26 10.52 16.81
CA GLY A 70 -8.16 9.07 16.70
C GLY A 70 -7.45 8.42 17.89
N ALA A 71 -7.49 7.09 17.94
CA ALA A 71 -6.78 6.27 18.91
C ALA A 71 -5.43 5.84 18.32
N LEU A 72 -4.33 6.18 19.01
CA LEU A 72 -3.00 5.69 18.68
C LEU A 72 -2.66 4.53 19.62
N ARG A 73 -2.32 3.37 19.06
CA ARG A 73 -1.89 2.18 19.79
C ARG A 73 -0.48 1.79 19.36
N LEU A 74 0.37 1.49 20.33
CA LEU A 74 1.74 1.04 20.10
C LEU A 74 1.88 -0.41 20.54
N GLY A 75 2.65 -1.16 19.79
CA GLY A 75 3.11 -2.49 20.19
C GLY A 75 4.55 -2.71 19.75
N ARG A 76 5.15 -3.79 20.25
CA ARG A 76 6.53 -4.17 19.93
C ARG A 76 6.62 -5.58 19.42
N THR A 77 7.54 -5.78 18.47
CA THR A 77 7.93 -7.09 17.97
C THR A 77 9.43 -7.25 18.14
N VAL A 78 9.85 -8.42 18.64
CA VAL A 78 11.27 -8.78 18.78
C VAL A 78 11.63 -9.72 17.64
N HIS A 79 12.55 -9.29 16.80
CA HIS A 79 13.12 -10.09 15.72
C HIS A 79 14.48 -10.62 16.15
N VAL A 80 14.66 -11.94 16.10
CA VAL A 80 15.94 -12.58 16.37
C VAL A 80 16.55 -13.02 15.05
N ASP A 81 17.73 -12.51 14.72
CA ASP A 81 18.51 -12.97 13.58
C ASP A 81 18.97 -14.42 13.84
N PRO A 82 18.55 -15.41 13.02
CA PRO A 82 18.88 -16.81 13.28
C PRO A 82 20.36 -17.15 13.03
N ALA A 83 21.08 -16.34 12.25
CA ALA A 83 22.50 -16.56 11.95
C ALA A 83 23.42 -15.95 13.02
N THR A 84 23.05 -14.79 13.56
CA THR A 84 23.90 -14.05 14.53
C THR A 84 23.40 -14.12 15.97
N GLY A 85 22.13 -14.47 16.18
CA GLY A 85 21.44 -14.38 17.46
C GLY A 85 21.15 -12.95 17.91
N SER A 86 21.37 -11.95 17.06
CA SER A 86 21.14 -10.54 17.41
C SER A 86 19.65 -10.25 17.48
N GLU A 87 19.25 -9.50 18.49
CA GLU A 87 17.86 -9.05 18.66
C GLU A 87 17.68 -7.63 18.10
N ARG A 88 16.61 -7.44 17.33
CA ARG A 88 16.08 -6.14 16.91
C ARG A 88 14.68 -5.99 17.48
N VAL A 89 14.41 -4.86 18.14
CA VAL A 89 13.07 -4.53 18.63
C VAL A 89 12.49 -3.46 17.73
N ASP A 90 11.38 -3.78 17.10
CA ASP A 90 10.61 -2.84 16.29
C ASP A 90 9.37 -2.41 17.07
N THR A 91 9.07 -1.11 17.04
CA THR A 91 7.83 -0.53 17.54
C THR A 91 6.90 -0.28 16.35
N THR A 92 5.67 -0.79 16.45
CA THR A 92 4.62 -0.52 15.48
C THR A 92 3.59 0.41 16.11
N ALA A 93 3.37 1.55 15.49
CA ALA A 93 2.38 2.54 15.86
C ALA A 93 1.21 2.47 14.86
N VAL A 94 0.00 2.29 15.37
CA VAL A 94 -1.24 2.33 14.57
C VAL A 94 -2.15 3.41 15.10
N TRP A 95 -2.45 4.40 14.28
CA TRP A 95 -3.45 5.43 14.55
C TRP A 95 -4.75 5.08 13.81
N ASP A 96 -5.88 5.11 14.49
CA ASP A 96 -7.19 4.73 13.94
C ASP A 96 -8.25 5.78 14.31
N ALA A 97 -8.97 6.28 13.31
CA ALA A 97 -10.05 7.27 13.49
C ALA A 97 -11.45 6.74 13.16
N GLY A 98 -11.62 5.43 12.95
CA GLY A 98 -12.92 4.80 12.67
C GLY A 98 -13.35 4.79 11.20
N ASP A 99 -12.72 5.60 10.34
CA ASP A 99 -12.92 5.56 8.87
C ASP A 99 -11.66 5.08 8.13
N GLY A 100 -10.61 4.74 8.88
CA GLY A 100 -9.33 4.28 8.37
C GLY A 100 -8.25 4.34 9.44
N SER A 101 -7.19 3.58 9.21
CA SER A 101 -6.02 3.54 10.07
C SER A 101 -4.75 3.87 9.30
N LEU A 102 -3.77 4.41 10.02
CA LEU A 102 -2.38 4.59 9.59
C LEU A 102 -1.52 3.64 10.42
N ALA A 103 -0.55 2.99 9.79
CA ALA A 103 0.46 2.20 10.48
C ALA A 103 1.88 2.59 10.06
N LEU A 104 2.79 2.61 11.03
CA LEU A 104 4.21 2.84 10.88
C LEU A 104 4.96 1.86 11.79
N THR A 105 5.99 1.20 11.24
CA THR A 105 6.93 0.38 12.02
C THR A 105 8.31 1.04 12.02
N THR A 106 8.96 1.07 13.18
CA THR A 106 10.24 1.77 13.38
C THR A 106 11.05 1.09 14.48
N SER A 107 12.37 1.03 14.30
CA SER A 107 13.32 0.55 15.30
C SER A 107 14.07 1.70 16.01
N ASP A 108 13.83 2.93 15.57
CA ASP A 108 14.65 4.10 15.90
C ASP A 108 13.87 5.26 16.54
N LEU A 109 12.53 5.23 16.50
CA LEU A 109 11.69 6.23 17.16
C LEU A 109 11.14 5.72 18.49
N ASP A 110 11.18 6.59 19.49
CA ASP A 110 10.39 6.44 20.70
C ASP A 110 8.95 6.98 20.53
N THR A 111 8.12 6.82 21.56
CA THR A 111 6.72 7.27 21.56
C THR A 111 6.58 8.77 21.30
N GLU A 112 7.44 9.61 21.90
CA GLU A 112 7.36 11.07 21.73
C GLU A 112 7.68 11.46 20.27
N GLN A 113 8.66 10.79 19.67
CA GLN A 113 9.04 11.00 18.28
C GLN A 113 7.95 10.48 17.30
N VAL A 114 7.26 9.39 17.63
CA VAL A 114 6.09 8.93 16.87
C VAL A 114 4.98 9.99 16.91
N LEU A 115 4.68 10.54 18.09
CA LEU A 115 3.69 11.61 18.24
C LEU A 115 4.09 12.87 17.43
N ALA A 116 5.36 13.28 17.52
CA ALA A 116 5.88 14.41 16.78
C ALA A 116 5.84 14.20 15.25
N LEU A 117 6.04 12.96 14.78
CA LEU A 117 5.85 12.61 13.37
C LEU A 117 4.39 12.74 12.95
N LEU A 118 3.44 12.23 13.74
CA LEU A 118 2.01 12.38 13.44
C LEU A 118 1.58 13.84 13.35
N ASP A 119 2.17 14.74 14.14
CA ASP A 119 1.89 16.19 14.06
C ASP A 119 2.40 16.84 12.75
N ARG A 120 3.34 16.21 12.07
CA ARG A 120 3.89 16.66 10.77
C ARG A 120 3.20 16.02 9.56
N LEU A 121 2.16 15.23 9.78
CA LEU A 121 1.33 14.67 8.71
C LEU A 121 -0.02 15.39 8.66
N ASP A 122 -0.61 15.53 7.48
CA ASP A 122 -2.00 15.96 7.32
C ASP A 122 -2.87 14.71 7.10
N LEU A 123 -3.52 14.27 8.18
CA LEU A 123 -4.39 13.09 8.20
C LEU A 123 -5.80 13.50 7.77
N ARG A 124 -6.30 12.90 6.69
CA ARG A 124 -7.62 13.20 6.12
C ARG A 124 -8.46 11.93 6.01
N PRO A 125 -9.16 11.52 7.08
CA PRO A 125 -10.13 10.44 7.02
C PRO A 125 -11.29 10.78 6.08
N GLY A 126 -11.82 9.76 5.40
CA GLY A 126 -12.98 9.87 4.53
C GLY A 126 -13.67 8.51 4.35
N PRO A 127 -14.86 8.47 3.72
CA PRO A 127 -15.65 7.24 3.60
C PRO A 127 -14.96 6.14 2.79
N GLU A 128 -13.98 6.50 1.97
CA GLU A 128 -13.21 5.60 1.09
C GLU A 128 -11.88 5.14 1.73
N GLY A 129 -11.55 5.66 2.92
CA GLY A 129 -10.33 5.35 3.68
C GLY A 129 -9.60 6.60 4.20
N LEU A 130 -8.31 6.45 4.48
CA LEU A 130 -7.46 7.49 5.03
C LEU A 130 -6.40 7.94 4.02
N ALA A 131 -6.36 9.26 3.75
CA ALA A 131 -5.21 9.90 3.11
C ALA A 131 -4.28 10.50 4.17
N VAL A 132 -2.97 10.44 3.90
CA VAL A 132 -1.89 10.90 4.78
C VAL A 132 -0.97 11.75 3.91
N LEU A 133 -1.10 13.08 4.01
CA LEU A 133 -0.30 13.97 3.18
C LEU A 133 0.91 14.49 3.96
N PRO A 134 2.04 14.74 3.29
CA PRO A 134 3.16 15.42 3.93
C PRO A 134 2.75 16.83 4.39
N ALA A 135 3.08 17.16 5.62
CA ALA A 135 3.00 18.50 6.18
C ALA A 135 4.29 18.78 6.97
N GLY A 136 4.37 19.93 7.68
CA GLY A 136 5.43 20.15 8.67
C GLY A 136 6.88 19.93 8.19
N GLY A 137 7.18 20.23 6.93
CA GLY A 137 8.51 20.05 6.33
C GLY A 137 8.88 18.62 5.95
N ILE A 138 7.94 17.66 5.99
CA ILE A 138 8.09 16.32 5.40
C ILE A 138 7.81 16.41 3.89
N GLY A 139 8.44 15.53 3.11
CA GLY A 139 8.15 15.39 1.68
C GLY A 139 7.99 13.93 1.28
N TRP A 140 7.44 13.69 0.10
CA TRP A 140 7.42 12.37 -0.53
C TRP A 140 8.83 11.91 -0.91
N HIS A 141 9.11 10.62 -0.74
CA HIS A 141 10.30 9.97 -1.29
C HIS A 141 10.00 9.36 -2.66
N ASP A 142 8.87 8.65 -2.81
CA ASP A 142 8.43 8.06 -4.10
C ASP A 142 6.95 8.33 -4.35
N ALA A 143 6.50 7.87 -5.52
CA ALA A 143 5.08 7.77 -5.85
C ALA A 143 4.33 6.89 -4.83
N PRO A 144 3.08 7.24 -4.51
CA PRO A 144 2.22 6.42 -3.67
C PRO A 144 1.88 5.09 -4.36
N GLN A 145 1.52 4.10 -3.55
CA GLN A 145 1.14 2.78 -4.01
C GLN A 145 -0.20 2.36 -3.39
N LEU A 146 -0.97 1.57 -4.13
CA LEU A 146 -2.13 0.86 -3.61
C LEU A 146 -1.97 -0.63 -3.90
N VAL A 147 -2.07 -1.43 -2.86
CA VAL A 147 -2.03 -2.89 -2.93
C VAL A 147 -3.42 -3.46 -2.71
N LYS A 148 -3.89 -4.33 -3.60
CA LYS A 148 -5.19 -5.00 -3.50
C LYS A 148 -5.11 -6.45 -3.93
N GLU A 149 -5.62 -7.34 -3.11
CA GLU A 149 -5.80 -8.74 -3.50
C GLU A 149 -7.06 -8.92 -4.36
N LEU A 150 -6.93 -9.67 -5.45
CA LEU A 150 -8.02 -10.13 -6.29
C LEU A 150 -8.00 -11.66 -6.33
N PRO A 151 -8.90 -12.34 -5.60
CA PRO A 151 -8.91 -13.80 -5.56
C PRO A 151 -8.98 -14.42 -6.95
N GLY A 152 -8.03 -15.31 -7.26
CA GLY A 152 -7.94 -16.00 -8.56
C GLY A 152 -7.22 -15.21 -9.65
N ILE A 153 -6.77 -13.99 -9.36
CA ILE A 153 -5.89 -13.18 -10.23
C ILE A 153 -4.55 -12.98 -9.52
N GLY A 154 -4.58 -12.57 -8.26
CA GLY A 154 -3.40 -12.33 -7.43
C GLY A 154 -3.38 -10.96 -6.79
N LEU A 155 -2.20 -10.52 -6.38
CA LEU A 155 -1.96 -9.24 -5.74
C LEU A 155 -1.71 -8.15 -6.79
N LEU A 156 -2.54 -7.12 -6.78
CA LEU A 156 -2.34 -5.92 -7.57
C LEU A 156 -1.50 -4.92 -6.77
N GLU A 157 -0.36 -4.53 -7.30
CA GLU A 157 0.36 -3.32 -6.90
C GLU A 157 0.09 -2.24 -7.95
N VAL A 158 -0.69 -1.24 -7.58
CA VAL A 158 -1.12 -0.14 -8.45
C VAL A 158 -0.29 1.11 -8.11
N LEU A 159 0.30 1.71 -9.13
CA LEU A 159 1.01 2.99 -9.06
C LEU A 159 0.38 3.99 -10.03
N PRO A 160 0.34 5.29 -9.69
CA PRO A 160 -0.04 6.31 -10.66
C PRO A 160 0.97 6.33 -11.81
N LEU A 161 0.49 6.46 -13.04
CA LEU A 161 1.35 6.60 -14.22
C LEU A 161 1.95 8.01 -14.23
N SER A 162 3.09 8.17 -13.56
CA SER A 162 3.91 9.37 -13.59
C SER A 162 4.91 9.31 -14.76
N ALA A 163 5.59 10.43 -15.05
CA ALA A 163 6.66 10.44 -16.05
C ALA A 163 7.80 9.48 -15.68
N GLU A 164 8.10 9.33 -14.39
CA GLU A 164 9.09 8.39 -13.87
C GLU A 164 8.64 6.94 -14.08
N VAL A 165 7.40 6.62 -13.69
CA VAL A 165 6.84 5.26 -13.86
C VAL A 165 6.76 4.91 -15.35
N SER A 166 6.29 5.83 -16.19
CA SER A 166 6.25 5.65 -17.65
C SER A 166 7.64 5.45 -18.25
N GLY A 167 8.66 6.17 -17.75
CA GLY A 167 10.05 6.01 -18.18
C GLY A 167 10.68 4.66 -17.85
N SER A 168 10.09 3.90 -16.92
CA SER A 168 10.53 2.53 -16.57
C SER A 168 9.90 1.44 -17.43
N LEU A 169 8.95 1.79 -18.31
CA LEU A 169 8.25 0.81 -19.14
C LEU A 169 9.13 0.28 -20.27
N PRO A 170 8.88 -0.96 -20.73
CA PRO A 170 9.54 -1.48 -21.92
C PRO A 170 9.36 -0.56 -23.13
N SER A 171 10.41 -0.42 -23.93
CA SER A 171 10.40 0.44 -25.13
C SER A 171 9.59 -0.12 -26.31
N TRP A 172 9.13 -1.37 -26.22
CA TRP A 172 8.28 -2.02 -27.22
C TRP A 172 6.80 -1.96 -26.79
N PRO A 173 5.85 -1.97 -27.74
CA PRO A 173 4.43 -1.99 -27.41
C PRO A 173 4.04 -3.26 -26.66
N GLY A 174 3.07 -3.14 -25.75
CA GLY A 174 2.48 -4.27 -25.06
C GLY A 174 1.43 -4.98 -25.90
N THR A 175 0.78 -5.99 -25.32
CA THR A 175 -0.39 -6.63 -25.93
C THR A 175 -1.63 -5.80 -25.58
N PRO A 176 -2.38 -5.27 -26.56
CA PRO A 176 -3.58 -4.50 -26.27
C PRO A 176 -4.66 -5.35 -25.60
N VAL A 177 -5.26 -4.82 -24.53
CA VAL A 177 -6.35 -5.43 -23.76
C VAL A 177 -7.40 -4.38 -23.37
N ALA A 178 -8.46 -4.79 -22.66
CA ALA A 178 -9.56 -3.89 -22.31
C ALA A 178 -9.09 -2.63 -21.55
N GLY A 179 -8.15 -2.78 -20.61
CA GLY A 179 -7.65 -1.70 -19.76
C GLY A 179 -6.45 -0.92 -20.30
N GLY A 180 -5.87 -1.31 -21.43
CA GLY A 180 -4.63 -0.70 -21.96
C GLY A 180 -3.69 -1.71 -22.58
N GLU A 181 -2.44 -1.76 -22.12
CA GLU A 181 -1.39 -2.65 -22.64
C GLU A 181 -0.89 -3.62 -21.56
N LEU A 182 -0.81 -4.92 -21.90
CA LEU A 182 -0.20 -5.94 -21.07
C LEU A 182 1.25 -6.24 -21.47
N TYR A 183 2.08 -6.41 -20.46
CA TYR A 183 3.45 -6.86 -20.55
C TYR A 183 3.67 -8.04 -19.61
N ARG A 184 4.70 -8.82 -19.89
CA ARG A 184 5.21 -9.86 -18.99
C ARG A 184 6.59 -9.43 -18.50
N ASP A 185 6.84 -9.64 -17.22
CA ASP A 185 8.11 -9.33 -16.59
C ASP A 185 8.43 -10.40 -15.51
N GLU A 186 9.61 -10.33 -14.89
CA GLU A 186 10.07 -11.27 -13.86
C GLU A 186 10.59 -10.54 -12.62
N VAL A 187 10.11 -10.92 -11.43
CA VAL A 187 10.60 -10.36 -10.15
C VAL A 187 11.99 -10.90 -9.84
N ALA A 188 12.20 -12.17 -10.15
CA ALA A 188 13.45 -12.90 -10.05
C ALA A 188 13.48 -13.96 -11.16
N PRO A 189 14.65 -14.54 -11.52
CA PRO A 189 14.73 -15.54 -12.57
C PRO A 189 13.72 -16.68 -12.37
N GLY A 190 12.77 -16.80 -13.29
CA GLY A 190 11.71 -17.83 -13.25
C GLY A 190 10.51 -17.52 -12.36
N VAL A 191 10.39 -16.29 -11.83
CA VAL A 191 9.23 -15.81 -11.06
C VAL A 191 8.50 -14.73 -11.87
N PRO A 192 7.60 -15.13 -12.79
CA PRO A 192 6.94 -14.20 -13.70
C PRO A 192 5.82 -13.42 -13.01
N PHE A 193 5.59 -12.20 -13.50
CA PHE A 193 4.40 -11.40 -13.19
C PHE A 193 3.91 -10.68 -14.45
N VAL A 194 2.70 -10.14 -14.37
CA VAL A 194 2.08 -9.39 -15.48
C VAL A 194 2.07 -7.91 -15.13
N VAL A 195 2.33 -7.06 -16.09
CA VAL A 195 2.20 -5.60 -15.93
C VAL A 195 1.08 -5.12 -16.85
N LEU A 196 0.03 -4.55 -16.27
CA LEU A 196 -0.99 -3.80 -16.99
C LEU A 196 -0.68 -2.32 -16.91
N VAL A 197 -0.53 -1.68 -18.06
CA VAL A 197 -0.37 -0.22 -18.18
C VAL A 197 -1.66 0.35 -18.74
N THR A 198 -2.32 1.19 -17.96
CA THR A 198 -3.53 1.93 -18.35
C THR A 198 -3.16 3.38 -18.69
N GLU A 199 -4.15 4.20 -19.05
CA GLU A 199 -3.90 5.64 -19.32
C GLU A 199 -3.38 6.38 -18.06
N THR A 200 -3.77 5.93 -16.86
CA THR A 200 -3.51 6.65 -15.61
C THR A 200 -2.74 5.83 -14.58
N ALA A 201 -2.56 4.53 -14.76
CA ALA A 201 -1.92 3.65 -13.79
C ALA A 201 -0.97 2.63 -14.42
N ARG A 202 0.02 2.19 -13.64
CA ARG A 202 0.74 0.94 -13.83
C ARG A 202 0.27 -0.03 -12.76
N VAL A 203 -0.07 -1.25 -13.16
CA VAL A 203 -0.51 -2.33 -12.27
C VAL A 203 0.43 -3.50 -12.43
N ASN A 204 1.22 -3.81 -11.40
CA ASN A 204 1.94 -5.07 -11.34
C ASN A 204 0.98 -6.11 -10.74
N VAL A 205 0.72 -7.19 -11.48
CA VAL A 205 -0.13 -8.31 -11.06
C VAL A 205 0.79 -9.45 -10.66
N LEU A 206 0.99 -9.61 -9.35
CA LEU A 206 1.74 -10.73 -8.80
C LEU A 206 0.77 -11.92 -8.67
N PRO A 207 0.97 -13.00 -9.43
CA PRO A 207 0.05 -14.13 -9.43
C PRO A 207 0.04 -14.85 -8.07
N ASP A 208 -1.11 -15.43 -7.73
CA ASP A 208 -1.18 -16.50 -6.71
C ASP A 208 -0.34 -17.71 -7.16
N ASP A 209 0.07 -18.59 -6.23
CA ASP A 209 0.97 -19.75 -6.45
C ASP A 209 0.86 -20.41 -7.84
N ASP A 210 1.93 -20.33 -8.65
CA ASP A 210 2.06 -20.84 -10.03
C ASP A 210 0.93 -20.41 -11.02
N GLY A 211 0.12 -19.41 -10.66
CA GLY A 211 -1.11 -18.99 -11.32
C GLY A 211 -0.96 -17.96 -12.44
N ILE A 212 0.20 -17.89 -13.10
CA ILE A 212 0.48 -16.83 -14.11
C ILE A 212 -0.55 -16.80 -15.26
N GLU A 213 -1.09 -17.96 -15.65
CA GLU A 213 -2.13 -18.05 -16.68
C GLU A 213 -3.44 -17.39 -16.23
N ALA A 214 -3.85 -17.64 -14.99
CA ALA A 214 -5.05 -17.04 -14.40
C ALA A 214 -4.85 -15.53 -14.18
N ALA A 215 -3.68 -15.11 -13.69
CA ALA A 215 -3.34 -13.71 -13.56
C ALA A 215 -3.38 -12.97 -14.92
N THR A 216 -2.83 -13.59 -15.97
CA THR A 216 -2.87 -13.04 -17.33
C THR A 216 -4.30 -12.92 -17.84
N ALA A 217 -5.11 -13.98 -17.73
CA ALA A 217 -6.51 -13.97 -18.15
C ALA A 217 -7.38 -12.99 -17.35
N GLY A 218 -7.09 -12.82 -16.06
CA GLY A 218 -7.75 -11.81 -15.23
C GLY A 218 -7.35 -10.40 -15.63
N ALA A 219 -6.07 -10.16 -15.90
CA ALA A 219 -5.53 -8.86 -16.27
C ALA A 219 -6.01 -8.38 -17.65
N THR A 220 -6.40 -9.28 -18.57
CA THR A 220 -6.92 -8.87 -19.89
C THR A 220 -8.27 -8.16 -19.81
N GLU A 221 -9.08 -8.45 -18.79
CA GLU A 221 -10.41 -7.85 -18.57
C GLU A 221 -10.39 -6.78 -17.46
N LEU A 222 -9.25 -6.60 -16.79
CA LEU A 222 -9.10 -5.67 -15.68
C LEU A 222 -9.07 -4.22 -16.18
N LEU A 223 -9.86 -3.35 -15.55
CA LEU A 223 -9.79 -1.90 -15.75
C LEU A 223 -9.33 -1.24 -14.45
N VAL A 224 -8.27 -0.44 -14.53
CA VAL A 224 -7.75 0.32 -13.38
C VAL A 224 -7.52 1.77 -13.78
N GLU A 225 -8.09 2.68 -13.01
CA GLU A 225 -7.90 4.13 -13.16
C GLU A 225 -7.37 4.71 -11.86
N TRP A 226 -6.37 5.60 -11.95
CA TRP A 226 -5.88 6.42 -10.85
C TRP A 226 -6.21 7.89 -11.11
N GLU A 227 -7.23 8.40 -10.42
CA GLU A 227 -7.57 9.82 -10.38
C GLU A 227 -6.69 10.51 -9.31
N ARG A 228 -5.85 11.47 -9.73
CA ARG A 228 -5.00 12.23 -8.78
C ARG A 228 -5.86 13.16 -7.92
N ALA A 229 -5.44 13.38 -6.67
CA ALA A 229 -6.05 14.39 -5.81
C ALA A 229 -5.94 15.78 -6.45
N SER A 230 -7.04 16.54 -6.41
CA SER A 230 -7.14 17.93 -6.88
C SER A 230 -6.56 18.94 -5.90
#